data_AF-A0A7U9SPA3-F1
#
_entry.id   AF-A0A7U9SPA3-F1
#
_cell.length_a   1.000
_cell.length_b   1.000
_cell.length_c   1.000
_cell.angle_alpha   90.00
_cell.angle_beta   90.00
_cell.angle_gamma   90.00
#
_symmetry.space_group_name_H-M   'P 1'
#
loop_
_entity.id
_entity.type
_entity.pdbx_description
1 polymer ?
#
loop_
_entity_poly.entity_id
_entity_poly.type
_entity_poly.pdbx_seq_one_letter_code
_entity_poly.pdbx_strand_id
1 'polypeptide(L)'
;MPHNSEYKDWETKELIEFYVPDVYQPKIYRIDYEKLKERGIKLITFDLDDTIVPKVTNRMPESAPPLMTKLKKMGFKVMLISNSRKVKKVEMFAKKLNVEYSIARAKKPGGEAFEKAREKYHLEEKQIAHVGNSIMNDVGGANPSGIMTCLVRYVGDVPHNVIQVDKKLKAELKERKLWQKHHIEQKEDQYYQLGETQKGSSPEVAGIKRYKG
;
A
#
# COMPACT_ATOMS: atom_id res chain seq x y z
N MET A 1 0.82 11.10 13.91
CA MET A 1 -0.55 10.75 13.48
C MET A 1 -1.52 11.39 14.46
N PRO A 2 -2.39 12.31 14.04
CA PRO A 2 -3.35 12.93 14.95
C PRO A 2 -4.29 11.84 15.45
N HIS A 3 -4.12 11.42 16.71
CA HIS A 3 -4.87 10.32 17.27
C HIS A 3 -6.26 10.75 17.79
N ASN A 4 -6.67 12.01 17.54
CA ASN A 4 -7.85 12.64 18.15
C ASN A 4 -8.73 13.50 17.20
N SER A 5 -8.40 13.65 15.92
CA SER A 5 -9.28 14.34 14.95
C SER A 5 -10.23 13.33 14.30
N GLU A 6 -11.52 13.64 14.17
CA GLU A 6 -12.40 12.82 13.34
C GLU A 6 -12.05 13.07 11.86
N TYR A 7 -12.03 12.02 11.01
CA TYR A 7 -11.65 12.16 9.59
C TYR A 7 -12.49 13.19 8.82
N LYS A 8 -13.69 13.49 9.31
CA LYS A 8 -14.58 14.54 8.81
C LYS A 8 -13.94 15.94 8.85
N ASP A 9 -13.05 16.16 9.83
CA ASP A 9 -12.39 17.44 10.07
C ASP A 9 -11.17 17.64 9.15
N TRP A 10 -10.80 16.62 8.37
CA TRP A 10 -9.69 16.70 7.42
C TRP A 10 -10.16 17.31 6.10
N GLU A 11 -9.27 18.07 5.48
CA GLU A 11 -9.48 18.55 4.12
C GLU A 11 -9.43 17.38 3.13
N THR A 12 -10.21 17.46 2.05
CA THR A 12 -10.27 16.40 1.03
C THR A 12 -8.88 16.11 0.45
N LYS A 13 -8.07 17.16 0.30
CA LYS A 13 -6.68 17.04 -0.17
C LYS A 13 -5.82 16.23 0.79
N GLU A 14 -5.96 16.44 2.09
CA GLU A 14 -5.19 15.69 3.11
C GLU A 14 -5.58 14.22 3.11
N LEU A 15 -6.87 13.91 2.97
CA LEU A 15 -7.34 12.52 2.84
C LEU A 15 -6.78 11.83 1.59
N ILE A 16 -6.71 12.54 0.46
CA ILE A 16 -6.07 12.02 -0.76
C ILE A 16 -4.59 11.76 -0.50
N GLU A 17 -3.88 12.74 0.03
CA GLU A 17 -2.44 12.66 0.26
C GLU A 17 -2.09 11.56 1.24
N PHE A 18 -2.92 11.28 2.26
CA PHE A 18 -2.59 10.28 3.29
C PHE A 18 -3.15 8.89 2.99
N TYR A 19 -4.35 8.76 2.45
CA TYR A 19 -5.10 7.49 2.49
C TYR A 19 -5.60 6.99 1.14
N VAL A 20 -5.38 7.72 0.05
CA VAL A 20 -5.66 7.23 -1.30
C VAL A 20 -4.37 6.67 -1.91
N PRO A 21 -4.32 5.39 -2.30
CA PRO A 21 -3.10 4.81 -2.84
C PRO A 21 -2.87 5.22 -4.30
N ASP A 22 -1.61 5.20 -4.74
CA ASP A 22 -1.28 5.48 -6.16
C ASP A 22 -1.65 4.32 -7.10
N VAL A 23 -1.70 3.10 -6.56
CA VAL A 23 -2.00 1.86 -7.28
C VAL A 23 -2.90 0.99 -6.40
N TYR A 24 -3.91 0.36 -6.99
CA TYR A 24 -4.71 -0.65 -6.30
C TYR A 24 -4.94 -1.87 -7.20
N GLN A 25 -4.51 -3.04 -6.74
CA GLN A 25 -4.56 -4.29 -7.50
C GLN A 25 -5.09 -5.45 -6.64
N PRO A 26 -5.66 -6.52 -7.21
CA PRO A 26 -6.24 -7.60 -6.39
C PRO A 26 -5.17 -8.37 -5.61
N LYS A 27 -3.96 -8.50 -6.17
CA LYS A 27 -2.84 -9.26 -5.62
C LYS A 27 -1.53 -8.63 -6.07
N ILE A 28 -0.46 -8.90 -5.33
CA ILE A 28 0.90 -8.44 -5.67
C ILE A 28 1.33 -8.83 -7.09
N TYR A 29 0.85 -9.96 -7.61
CA TYR A 29 1.20 -10.46 -8.95
C TYR A 29 0.55 -9.69 -10.11
N ARG A 30 -0.44 -8.83 -9.82
CA ARG A 30 -1.15 -8.02 -10.82
C ARG A 30 -0.65 -6.60 -10.92
N ILE A 31 0.29 -6.20 -10.05
CA ILE A 31 0.97 -4.92 -10.15
C ILE A 31 1.83 -4.95 -11.42
N ASP A 32 1.62 -3.95 -12.29
CA ASP A 32 2.52 -3.67 -13.39
C ASP A 32 3.81 -3.01 -12.87
N TYR A 33 4.82 -3.85 -12.66
CA TYR A 33 6.11 -3.42 -12.14
C TYR A 33 6.99 -2.73 -13.19
N GLU A 34 6.70 -2.87 -14.49
CA GLU A 34 7.45 -2.12 -15.52
C GLU A 34 7.10 -0.64 -15.43
N LYS A 35 5.82 -0.30 -15.25
CA LYS A 35 5.40 1.09 -14.98
C LYS A 35 6.05 1.69 -13.74
N LEU A 36 6.26 0.89 -12.68
CA LEU A 36 7.00 1.37 -11.50
C LEU A 36 8.46 1.69 -11.85
N LYS A 37 9.09 0.84 -12.66
CA LYS A 37 10.46 1.05 -13.13
C LYS A 37 10.59 2.29 -14.01
N GLU A 38 9.67 2.48 -14.95
CA GLU A 38 9.57 3.68 -15.79
C GLU A 38 9.39 4.96 -14.96
N ARG A 39 8.69 4.86 -13.83
CA ARG A 39 8.51 5.97 -12.89
C ARG A 39 9.75 6.27 -12.04
N GLY A 40 10.82 5.47 -12.18
CA GLY A 40 12.10 5.66 -11.48
C GLY A 40 12.19 4.93 -10.14
N ILE A 41 11.27 4.00 -9.85
CA ILE A 41 11.34 3.16 -8.65
C ILE A 41 12.55 2.24 -8.73
N LYS A 42 13.29 2.14 -7.64
CA LYS A 42 14.50 1.29 -7.47
C LYS A 42 14.34 0.28 -6.35
N LEU A 43 13.54 0.60 -5.33
CA LEU A 43 13.26 -0.27 -4.19
C LEU A 43 11.76 -0.54 -4.08
N ILE A 44 11.40 -1.81 -3.96
CA ILE A 44 10.06 -2.22 -3.60
C ILE A 44 10.09 -2.81 -2.19
N THR A 45 9.36 -2.18 -1.29
CA THR A 45 9.14 -2.68 0.07
C THR A 45 7.78 -3.37 0.14
N PHE A 46 7.69 -4.52 0.80
CA PHE A 46 6.44 -5.26 0.94
C PHE A 46 6.06 -5.41 2.42
N ASP A 47 4.79 -5.22 2.74
CA ASP A 47 4.22 -5.86 3.92
C ASP A 47 4.19 -7.39 3.76
N LEU A 48 4.14 -8.12 4.87
CA LEU A 48 4.17 -9.57 4.90
C LEU A 48 2.80 -10.18 5.16
N ASP A 49 2.14 -9.74 6.23
CA ASP A 49 1.00 -10.44 6.82
C ASP A 49 -0.26 -10.06 6.05
N ASP A 50 -0.90 -11.06 5.44
CA ASP A 50 -2.04 -10.93 4.54
C ASP A 50 -1.80 -10.12 3.25
N THR A 51 -0.58 -9.60 3.05
CA THR A 51 -0.12 -9.03 1.76
C THR A 51 0.57 -10.09 0.90
N ILE A 52 1.58 -10.79 1.44
CA ILE A 52 2.26 -11.90 0.76
C ILE A 52 1.77 -13.23 1.32
N VAL A 53 1.71 -13.36 2.65
CA VAL A 53 1.46 -14.63 3.34
C VAL A 53 0.20 -14.49 4.19
N PRO A 54 -0.80 -15.39 4.08
CA PRO A 54 -1.93 -15.41 5.01
C PRO A 54 -1.46 -15.49 6.46
N LYS A 55 -1.86 -14.52 7.28
CA LYS A 55 -1.39 -14.38 8.67
C LYS A 55 -1.75 -15.59 9.54
N VAL A 56 -2.93 -16.16 9.29
CA VAL A 56 -3.47 -17.32 10.04
C VAL A 56 -2.66 -18.58 9.73
N THR A 57 -2.56 -18.96 8.46
CA THR A 57 -1.95 -20.24 8.08
C THR A 57 -0.43 -20.18 8.05
N ASN A 58 0.17 -18.99 7.87
CA ASN A 58 1.60 -18.82 7.65
C ASN A 58 2.14 -19.70 6.50
N ARG A 59 1.29 -20.04 5.53
CA ARG A 59 1.70 -20.82 4.36
C ARG A 59 2.22 -19.89 3.28
N MET A 60 3.47 -20.09 2.86
CA MET A 60 4.05 -19.36 1.73
C MET A 60 3.30 -19.72 0.45
N PRO A 61 2.78 -18.74 -0.32
CA PRO A 61 2.28 -19.02 -1.67
C PRO A 61 3.44 -19.40 -2.59
N GLU A 62 3.24 -20.42 -3.42
CA GLU A 62 4.26 -20.91 -4.37
C GLU A 62 4.66 -19.85 -5.40
N SER A 63 3.77 -18.90 -5.70
CA SER A 63 4.03 -17.79 -6.63
C SER A 63 4.84 -16.63 -6.04
N ALA A 64 5.02 -16.57 -4.71
CA ALA A 64 5.72 -15.45 -4.08
C ALA A 64 7.25 -15.45 -4.35
N PRO A 65 8.01 -16.54 -4.15
CA PRO A 65 9.45 -16.56 -4.47
C PRO A 65 9.77 -16.29 -5.96
N PRO A 66 9.01 -16.83 -6.95
CA PRO A 66 9.18 -16.48 -8.35
C PRO A 66 9.00 -14.98 -8.63
N LEU A 67 8.01 -14.33 -7.99
CA LEU A 67 7.83 -12.88 -8.12
C LEU A 67 9.06 -12.13 -7.60
N MET A 68 9.56 -12.45 -6.40
CA MET A 68 10.73 -11.77 -5.83
C MET A 68 11.96 -11.93 -6.73
N THR A 69 12.14 -13.11 -7.30
CA THR A 69 13.21 -13.39 -8.27
C THR A 69 13.04 -12.55 -9.54
N LYS A 70 11.81 -12.45 -10.07
CA LYS A 70 11.51 -11.60 -11.24
C LYS A 70 11.83 -10.13 -10.95
N LEU A 71 11.38 -9.59 -9.81
CA LEU A 71 11.62 -8.19 -9.44
C LEU A 71 13.13 -7.88 -9.33
N LYS A 72 13.90 -8.77 -8.71
CA LYS A 72 15.36 -8.66 -8.68
C LYS A 72 15.99 -8.66 -10.07
N LYS A 73 15.55 -9.55 -10.97
CA LYS A 73 16.00 -9.60 -12.37
C LYS A 73 15.64 -8.32 -13.14
N MET A 74 14.53 -7.67 -12.80
CA MET A 74 14.17 -6.36 -13.37
C MET A 74 15.07 -5.22 -12.86
N GLY A 75 15.92 -5.47 -11.87
CA GLY A 75 16.84 -4.49 -11.27
C GLY A 75 16.33 -3.85 -9.98
N PHE A 76 15.18 -4.30 -9.45
CA PHE A 76 14.69 -3.80 -8.17
C PHE A 76 15.47 -4.40 -7.00
N LYS A 77 15.70 -3.55 -6.00
CA LYS A 77 15.94 -4.01 -4.63
C LYS A 77 14.59 -4.37 -4.01
N VAL A 78 14.57 -5.39 -3.16
CA VAL A 78 13.35 -5.83 -2.47
C VAL A 78 13.62 -5.90 -0.97
N MET A 79 12.65 -5.46 -0.18
CA MET A 79 12.74 -5.46 1.28
C MET A 79 11.38 -5.78 1.91
N LEU A 80 11.37 -6.45 3.07
CA LEU A 80 10.14 -6.63 3.85
C LEU A 80 10.02 -5.59 4.96
N ILE A 81 8.85 -5.01 5.15
CA ILE A 81 8.52 -4.10 6.26
C ILE A 81 7.22 -4.58 6.89
N SER A 82 7.31 -5.21 8.07
CA SER A 82 6.17 -5.84 8.73
C SER A 82 5.94 -5.31 10.15
N ASN A 83 4.67 -5.07 10.49
CA ASN A 83 4.26 -4.79 11.86
C ASN A 83 4.29 -6.02 12.79
N SER A 84 4.63 -7.20 12.27
CA SER A 84 4.66 -8.42 13.06
C SER A 84 5.64 -8.33 14.23
N ARG A 85 5.18 -8.69 15.43
CA ARG A 85 6.03 -8.80 16.63
C ARG A 85 6.91 -10.06 16.64
N LYS A 86 6.62 -11.01 15.76
CA LYS A 86 7.33 -12.29 15.63
C LYS A 86 8.53 -12.14 14.68
N VAL A 87 9.64 -11.61 15.18
CA VAL A 87 10.85 -11.32 14.38
C VAL A 87 11.34 -12.55 13.60
N LYS A 88 11.48 -13.70 14.27
CA LYS A 88 11.89 -14.97 13.64
C LYS A 88 11.00 -15.39 12.46
N LYS A 89 9.70 -15.09 12.51
CA LYS A 89 8.77 -15.37 11.41
C LYS A 89 9.13 -14.52 10.19
N VAL A 90 9.32 -13.22 10.39
CA VAL A 90 9.67 -12.28 9.31
C VAL A 90 10.99 -12.67 8.67
N GLU A 91 12.01 -12.97 9.48
CA GLU A 91 13.34 -13.40 9.00
C GLU A 91 13.26 -14.73 8.23
N MET A 92 12.50 -15.70 8.73
CA MET A 92 12.28 -16.98 8.03
C MET A 92 11.64 -16.74 6.65
N PHE A 93 10.63 -15.88 6.56
CA PHE A 93 9.99 -15.58 5.28
C PHE A 93 10.90 -14.77 4.35
N ALA A 94 11.66 -13.81 4.87
CA ALA A 94 12.67 -13.09 4.11
C ALA A 94 13.68 -14.08 3.48
N LYS A 95 14.19 -15.03 4.26
CA LYS A 95 15.08 -16.10 3.76
C LYS A 95 14.42 -16.94 2.66
N LYS A 96 13.17 -17.38 2.86
CA LYS A 96 12.41 -18.18 1.86
C LYS A 96 12.13 -17.41 0.57
N LEU A 97 11.95 -16.10 0.66
CA LEU A 97 11.75 -15.20 -0.48
C LEU A 97 13.06 -14.74 -1.11
N ASN A 98 14.21 -15.16 -0.56
CA ASN A 98 15.52 -14.66 -0.92
C ASN A 98 15.59 -13.12 -0.83
N VAL A 99 15.03 -12.52 0.22
CA VAL A 99 15.08 -11.07 0.48
C VAL A 99 16.12 -10.81 1.57
N GLU A 100 17.11 -9.99 1.24
CA GLU A 100 18.30 -9.80 2.10
C GLU A 100 18.03 -8.97 3.35
N TYR A 101 17.06 -8.04 3.27
CA TYR A 101 16.76 -7.13 4.35
C TYR A 101 15.27 -7.14 4.69
N SER A 102 14.98 -7.20 5.98
CA SER A 102 13.62 -7.12 6.51
C SER A 102 13.58 -6.35 7.81
N ILE A 103 12.54 -5.54 8.01
CA ILE A 103 12.21 -4.90 9.27
C ILE A 103 10.96 -5.58 9.84
N ALA A 104 11.10 -6.18 11.03
CA ALA A 104 9.98 -6.57 11.86
C ALA A 104 9.64 -5.45 12.86
N ARG A 105 8.47 -5.50 13.49
CA ARG A 105 8.00 -4.46 14.43
C ARG A 105 8.13 -3.05 13.83
N ALA A 106 7.75 -2.90 12.57
CA ALA A 106 7.90 -1.66 11.83
C ALA A 106 7.15 -0.46 12.45
N LYS A 107 6.16 -0.72 13.31
CA LYS A 107 5.30 0.30 13.97
C LYS A 107 4.60 1.23 12.96
N LYS A 108 4.34 0.74 11.75
CA LYS A 108 3.42 1.37 10.81
C LYS A 108 2.09 1.65 11.52
N PRO A 109 1.49 2.84 11.36
CA PRO A 109 1.77 3.82 10.31
C PRO A 109 2.90 4.82 10.63
N GLY A 110 3.72 4.60 11.67
CA GLY A 110 4.94 5.39 11.89
C GLY A 110 5.93 5.27 10.71
N GLY A 111 6.52 6.39 10.30
CA GLY A 111 7.42 6.47 9.14
C GLY A 111 8.83 5.88 9.35
N GLU A 112 9.21 5.53 10.59
CA GLU A 112 10.57 5.11 10.94
C GLU A 112 11.10 3.96 10.09
N ALA A 113 10.25 2.99 9.74
CA ALA A 113 10.69 1.83 8.95
C ALA A 113 10.96 2.20 7.49
N PHE A 114 10.22 3.16 6.95
CA PHE A 114 10.43 3.67 5.60
C PHE A 114 11.69 4.54 5.52
N GLU A 115 11.93 5.35 6.54
CA GLU A 115 13.17 6.11 6.67
C GLU A 115 14.40 5.20 6.73
N LYS A 116 14.34 4.14 7.54
CA LYS A 116 15.40 3.11 7.56
C LYS A 116 15.63 2.46 6.21
N ALA A 117 14.57 2.23 5.43
CA ALA A 117 14.70 1.68 4.08
C ALA A 117 15.39 2.68 3.13
N ARG A 118 15.04 3.96 3.22
CA ARG A 118 15.65 5.07 2.49
C ARG A 118 17.15 5.17 2.78
N GLU A 119 17.52 5.25 4.05
CA GLU A 119 18.91 5.32 4.52
C GLU A 119 19.71 4.08 4.11
N LYS A 120 19.15 2.88 4.31
CA LYS A 120 19.82 1.61 4.02
C LYS A 120 20.28 1.48 2.57
N TYR A 121 19.48 2.03 1.64
CA TYR A 121 19.74 1.91 0.21
C TYR A 121 20.21 3.21 -0.44
N HIS A 122 20.35 4.30 0.33
CA HIS A 122 20.73 5.64 -0.14
C HIS A 122 19.85 6.11 -1.30
N LEU A 123 18.53 6.01 -1.12
CA LEU A 123 17.54 6.39 -2.12
C LEU A 123 16.76 7.62 -1.68
N GLU A 124 16.10 8.28 -2.62
CA GLU A 124 15.04 9.26 -2.34
C GLU A 124 13.68 8.55 -2.22
N GLU A 125 12.73 9.16 -1.54
CA GLU A 125 11.40 8.59 -1.26
C GLU A 125 10.64 8.26 -2.55
N LYS A 126 10.74 9.13 -3.55
CA LYS A 126 10.17 8.92 -4.90
C LYS A 126 10.75 7.74 -5.67
N GLN A 127 11.86 7.14 -5.21
CA GLN A 127 12.47 5.95 -5.78
C GLN A 127 12.04 4.67 -5.05
N ILE A 128 11.11 4.78 -4.10
CA ILE A 128 10.61 3.68 -3.27
C ILE A 128 9.12 3.50 -3.53
N ALA A 129 8.70 2.25 -3.68
CA ALA A 129 7.30 1.86 -3.64
C ALA A 129 7.05 0.94 -2.44
N HIS A 130 5.92 1.11 -1.76
CA HIS A 130 5.45 0.22 -0.71
C HIS A 130 4.21 -0.54 -1.16
N VAL A 131 4.24 -1.87 -1.03
CA VAL A 131 3.13 -2.76 -1.35
C VAL A 131 2.55 -3.35 -0.06
N GLY A 132 1.25 -3.18 0.16
CA GLY A 132 0.58 -3.63 1.39
C GLY A 132 -0.93 -3.74 1.24
N ASN A 133 -1.61 -4.33 2.21
CA ASN A 133 -3.06 -4.55 2.19
C ASN A 133 -3.85 -3.62 3.13
N SER A 134 -3.16 -2.68 3.78
CA SER A 134 -3.74 -1.79 4.80
C SER A 134 -3.69 -0.33 4.38
N ILE A 135 -4.86 0.30 4.27
CA ILE A 135 -4.92 1.76 4.07
C ILE A 135 -4.37 2.48 5.30
N MET A 136 -4.63 1.96 6.50
CA MET A 136 -4.14 2.61 7.72
C MET A 136 -2.64 2.47 7.87
N ASN A 137 -2.11 1.24 7.80
CA ASN A 137 -0.71 1.00 8.13
C ASN A 137 0.22 1.19 6.93
N ASP A 138 -0.17 0.72 5.75
CA ASP A 138 0.72 0.69 4.59
C ASP A 138 0.59 1.98 3.80
N VAL A 139 -0.63 2.34 3.37
CA VAL A 139 -0.86 3.59 2.62
C VAL A 139 -0.59 4.79 3.51
N GLY A 140 -1.30 4.92 4.64
CA GLY A 140 -1.12 5.98 5.61
C GLY A 140 0.26 6.06 6.25
N GLY A 141 1.05 4.97 6.21
CA GLY A 141 2.42 4.96 6.71
C GLY A 141 3.46 5.46 5.70
N ALA A 142 3.26 5.18 4.40
CA ALA A 142 4.23 5.48 3.35
C ALA A 142 3.91 6.79 2.60
N ASN A 143 2.63 7.05 2.33
CA ASN A 143 2.18 8.21 1.59
C ASN A 143 2.68 9.55 2.17
N PRO A 144 2.63 9.81 3.49
CA PRO A 144 3.07 11.09 4.06
C PRO A 144 4.56 11.37 3.87
N SER A 145 5.37 10.33 3.63
CA SER A 145 6.79 10.44 3.30
C SER A 145 7.04 10.63 1.79
N GLY A 146 6.00 10.71 0.96
CA GLY A 146 6.14 10.81 -0.50
C GLY A 146 6.56 9.50 -1.19
N ILE A 147 6.45 8.37 -0.48
CA ILE A 147 6.69 7.04 -1.04
C ILE A 147 5.45 6.59 -1.79
N MET A 148 5.65 6.02 -2.97
CA MET A 148 4.56 5.50 -3.79
C MET A 148 3.88 4.31 -3.11
N THR A 149 2.55 4.25 -3.13
CA THR A 149 1.81 3.15 -2.48
C THR A 149 1.04 2.27 -3.46
N CYS A 150 1.19 0.97 -3.27
CA CYS A 150 0.48 -0.08 -4.00
C CYS A 150 -0.37 -0.88 -3.01
N LEU A 151 -1.66 -0.60 -3.00
CA LEU A 151 -2.63 -1.32 -2.19
C LEU A 151 -3.00 -2.65 -2.85
N VAL A 152 -3.12 -3.71 -2.06
CA VAL A 152 -3.66 -5.01 -2.49
C VAL A 152 -4.73 -5.54 -1.54
N ARG A 153 -5.47 -6.56 -1.96
CA ARG A 153 -6.46 -7.22 -1.10
C ARG A 153 -5.78 -8.23 -0.17
N TYR A 154 -6.46 -8.61 0.91
CA TYR A 154 -6.03 -9.72 1.75
C TYR A 154 -5.83 -11.00 0.93
N VAL A 155 -4.71 -11.68 1.17
CA VAL A 155 -4.44 -13.02 0.62
C VAL A 155 -5.04 -14.14 1.47
N GLY A 156 -5.30 -13.89 2.77
CA GLY A 156 -5.87 -14.88 3.67
C GLY A 156 -7.35 -15.19 3.45
N ASP A 157 -7.81 -16.31 4.01
CA ASP A 157 -9.20 -16.78 3.96
C ASP A 157 -10.10 -15.93 4.88
N VAL A 158 -10.32 -14.68 4.49
CA VAL A 158 -11.35 -13.83 5.06
C VAL A 158 -12.61 -13.91 4.19
N PRO A 159 -13.82 -13.88 4.79
CA PRO A 159 -15.04 -13.77 4.02
C PRO A 159 -14.95 -12.49 3.19
N HIS A 160 -14.90 -12.64 1.86
CA HIS A 160 -14.69 -11.59 0.86
C HIS A 160 -13.24 -11.07 0.85
N ASN A 161 -12.61 -10.97 -0.33
CA ASN A 161 -11.26 -10.40 -0.40
C ASN A 161 -11.32 -8.89 -0.03
N VAL A 162 -10.98 -8.57 1.21
CA VAL A 162 -11.21 -7.24 1.82
C VAL A 162 -9.92 -6.41 1.71
N ILE A 163 -9.93 -5.20 2.23
CA ILE A 163 -8.74 -4.34 2.49
C ILE A 163 -8.82 -3.89 3.95
N GLN A 164 -7.68 -3.75 4.64
CA GLN A 164 -7.70 -3.23 6.01
C GLN A 164 -7.92 -1.72 6.00
N VAL A 165 -9.04 -1.27 6.53
CA VAL A 165 -9.35 0.15 6.67
C VAL A 165 -10.25 0.37 7.89
N ASP A 166 -10.07 1.49 8.58
CA ASP A 166 -10.98 1.90 9.64
C ASP A 166 -12.39 2.20 9.09
N LYS A 167 -13.43 1.87 9.86
CA LYS A 167 -14.82 2.06 9.40
C LYS A 167 -15.17 3.53 9.19
N LYS A 168 -14.71 4.44 10.06
CA LYS A 168 -14.98 5.88 9.93
C LYS A 168 -14.23 6.44 8.72
N LEU A 169 -12.95 6.10 8.55
CA LEU A 169 -12.18 6.50 7.37
C LEU A 169 -12.83 6.00 6.08
N LYS A 170 -13.25 4.73 6.03
CA LYS A 170 -13.92 4.16 4.86
C LYS A 170 -15.21 4.90 4.53
N ALA A 171 -15.99 5.28 5.54
CA ALA A 171 -17.21 6.06 5.35
C ALA A 171 -16.89 7.44 4.75
N GLU A 172 -15.89 8.13 5.30
CA GLU A 172 -15.44 9.44 4.81
C GLU A 172 -14.93 9.39 3.37
N LEU A 173 -14.07 8.42 3.05
CA LEU A 173 -13.56 8.24 1.69
C LEU A 173 -14.68 7.93 0.69
N LYS A 174 -15.73 7.21 1.11
CA LYS A 174 -16.91 6.96 0.27
C LYS A 174 -17.72 8.23 0.05
N GLU A 175 -18.01 8.97 1.12
CA GLU A 175 -18.77 10.21 1.08
C GLU A 175 -18.13 11.24 0.13
N ARG A 176 -16.80 11.37 0.18
CA ARG A 176 -16.03 12.26 -0.68
C ARG A 176 -15.70 11.70 -2.05
N LYS A 177 -16.26 10.54 -2.41
CA LYS A 177 -15.98 9.82 -3.67
C LYS A 177 -14.48 9.57 -3.89
N LEU A 178 -13.72 9.36 -2.81
CA LEU A 178 -12.31 8.94 -2.82
C LEU A 178 -12.15 7.42 -2.75
N TRP A 179 -13.23 6.68 -2.48
CA TRP A 179 -13.31 5.21 -2.54
C TRP A 179 -13.81 4.72 -3.92
N GLN A 180 -13.49 5.46 -4.99
CA GLN A 180 -13.75 5.02 -6.36
C GLN A 180 -12.90 3.80 -6.70
N LYS A 181 -13.29 3.02 -7.71
CA LYS A 181 -12.57 1.81 -8.14
C LYS A 181 -12.11 0.87 -7.03
N HIS A 182 -12.80 0.87 -5.88
CA HIS A 182 -12.57 -0.12 -4.85
C HIS A 182 -13.67 -1.18 -4.89
N HIS A 183 -14.88 -0.81 -5.35
CA HIS A 183 -16.06 -1.69 -5.53
C HIS A 183 -17.14 -1.04 -6.46
N ILE A 184 -16.79 -0.52 -7.64
CA ILE A 184 -17.82 -0.05 -8.60
C ILE A 184 -18.44 -1.27 -9.32
N GLU A 185 -19.68 -1.12 -9.81
CA GLU A 185 -20.65 -2.15 -10.25
C GLU A 185 -20.10 -3.27 -11.14
N GLN A 186 -19.01 -3.05 -11.87
CA GLN A 186 -18.34 -4.06 -12.70
C GLN A 186 -17.10 -4.63 -12.00
N LYS A 187 -16.95 -5.96 -12.07
CA LYS A 187 -15.87 -6.70 -11.37
C LYS A 187 -14.45 -6.22 -11.71
N GLU A 188 -14.24 -5.75 -12.94
CA GLU A 188 -12.93 -5.33 -13.45
C GLU A 188 -12.63 -3.84 -13.22
N ASP A 189 -13.64 -3.01 -12.91
CA ASP A 189 -13.47 -1.57 -12.59
C ASP A 189 -12.98 -1.32 -11.15
N GLN A 190 -12.58 -2.38 -10.45
CA GLN A 190 -12.18 -2.34 -9.04
C GLN A 190 -10.69 -2.14 -8.82
N TYR A 191 -9.92 -1.89 -9.88
CA TYR A 191 -8.47 -1.79 -9.78
C TYR A 191 -7.97 -0.70 -10.72
N TYR A 192 -6.77 -0.21 -10.41
CA TYR A 192 -6.09 0.77 -11.23
C TYR A 192 -4.59 0.68 -11.01
N GLN A 193 -3.87 1.07 -12.04
CA GLN A 193 -2.43 1.21 -12.06
C GLN A 193 -2.02 2.65 -12.38
N LEU A 194 -0.73 2.97 -12.27
CA LEU A 194 -0.15 4.20 -12.78
C LEU A 194 -0.56 4.45 -14.23
N GLY A 195 -0.98 5.68 -14.49
CA GLY A 195 -1.56 6.09 -15.77
C GLY A 195 -3.04 5.72 -15.94
N GLU A 196 -3.62 4.92 -15.04
CA GLU A 196 -5.04 4.67 -14.91
C GLU A 196 -5.60 5.47 -13.72
N THR A 197 -6.89 5.76 -13.70
CA THR A 197 -7.42 6.76 -12.76
C THR A 197 -7.77 6.18 -11.38
N GLN A 198 -6.93 6.44 -10.37
CA GLN A 198 -7.35 6.90 -9.03
C GLN A 198 -6.20 7.53 -8.23
N LYS A 199 -6.22 8.85 -8.22
CA LYS A 199 -5.72 9.78 -7.19
C LYS A 199 -6.23 11.15 -7.65
N GLY A 200 -6.90 11.95 -6.83
CA GLY A 200 -8.35 11.85 -6.71
C GLY A 200 -9.03 12.36 -7.99
N SER A 201 -9.45 11.42 -8.83
CA SER A 201 -9.82 11.58 -10.23
C SER A 201 -10.97 12.58 -10.45
N SER A 202 -10.63 13.79 -10.91
CA SER A 202 -11.45 15.03 -10.93
C SER A 202 -12.04 15.36 -12.31
N PRO A 203 -13.08 16.22 -12.43
CA PRO A 203 -12.90 17.70 -12.38
C PRO A 203 -13.52 18.44 -11.17
N GLU A 204 -14.54 17.86 -10.53
CA GLU A 204 -15.30 18.48 -9.42
C GLU A 204 -14.84 18.08 -8.01
N VAL A 205 -13.67 17.44 -7.87
CA VAL A 205 -13.05 17.30 -6.52
C VAL A 205 -12.75 18.69 -5.91
N ALA A 206 -12.89 19.77 -6.72
CA ALA A 206 -12.81 21.21 -6.43
C ALA A 206 -14.17 21.97 -6.43
N GLY A 207 -15.29 21.35 -6.08
CA GLY A 207 -16.58 22.04 -5.90
C GLY A 207 -16.69 22.93 -4.65
N ILE A 208 -15.87 23.98 -4.54
CA ILE A 208 -16.33 25.30 -4.05
C ILE A 208 -17.64 25.60 -4.81
N LYS A 209 -18.84 25.87 -4.29
CA LYS A 209 -19.42 26.33 -3.02
C LYS A 209 -20.86 25.79 -2.94
N ARG A 210 -21.46 25.72 -1.75
CA ARG A 210 -22.87 26.10 -1.61
C ARG A 210 -23.00 27.23 -0.59
N TYR A 211 -22.64 28.45 -1.01
CA TYR A 211 -23.33 29.62 -0.47
C TYR A 211 -24.76 29.51 -0.97
N LYS A 212 -25.69 29.24 -0.05
CA LYS A 212 -27.08 29.62 -0.25
C LYS A 212 -27.18 31.08 0.21
N GLY A 213 -27.67 31.94 -0.68
CA GLY A 213 -28.30 33.18 -0.26
C GLY A 213 -29.57 32.91 0.54
#